data_AF-A0A7I0JJG1-F1
#
_entry.id   AF-A0A7I0JJG1-F1
#
_cell.length_a   1.000
_cell.length_b   1.000
_cell.length_c   1.000
_cell.angle_alpha   90.00
_cell.angle_beta   90.00
_cell.angle_gamma   90.00
#
_symmetry.space_group_name_H-M   'P 1'
#
loop_
_entity.id
_entity.type
_entity.pdbx_description
1 polymer ?
#
loop_
_entity_poly.entity_id
_entity_poly.type
_entity_poly.pdbx_seq_one_letter_code
_entity_poly.pdbx_strand_id
1 'polypeptide(L)'
;MDSSHLGAIAGDKAGKDGERVRRAEAFDQAFMETGSVLLLSWHHFQELFSHRSEEVAAQRVAYLQSLPLVASIASFQKEDIVGSAASLQSFEIAAAFQYPAAGAAVVREEAAKAMFRLTSGADLVRPFLENWTALRESFIHSEERTREVVAISKSDFAGNADAKIMDLLKDRIRAPNDMLQQFQRLHVRLAADIRQRGDKRIPDADDTSRAFIKDVMRIGAEIVRPDNPGIRILQAWGFDLSDIDPETTLADLGDMAVFRRKLEVLNVQLNLPWPELIARVREDQLPSGIIYNAIRRFHPDTHEWDGSELTDRYLACLAAYADVTYVDKRTYEACRLARQKSETFAALARHVEKAGSYEAIPGQLAARFAQAATT
;
A
#
# COMPACT_ATOMS: atom_id res chain seq x y z
N MET A 1 -5.83 -1.72 -13.81
CA MET A 1 -5.27 -0.54 -14.50
C MET A 1 -4.94 0.48 -13.45
N ASP A 2 -3.87 1.25 -13.60
CA ASP A 2 -3.55 2.28 -12.61
C ASP A 2 -4.45 3.53 -12.77
N SER A 3 -4.41 4.43 -11.79
CA SER A 3 -5.20 5.66 -11.81
C SER A 3 -4.77 6.64 -12.91
N SER A 4 -3.54 6.52 -13.43
CA SER A 4 -3.05 7.36 -14.54
C SER A 4 -3.74 6.99 -15.85
N HIS A 5 -3.90 5.68 -16.14
CA HIS A 5 -4.65 5.21 -17.29
C HIS A 5 -6.11 5.63 -17.21
N LEU A 6 -6.75 5.40 -16.06
CA LEU A 6 -8.16 5.79 -15.83
C LEU A 6 -8.37 7.30 -15.95
N GLY A 7 -7.43 8.09 -15.44
CA GLY A 7 -7.45 9.55 -15.56
C GLY A 7 -7.29 10.03 -17.01
N ALA A 8 -6.43 9.37 -17.80
CA ALA A 8 -6.22 9.70 -19.20
C ALA A 8 -7.45 9.40 -20.05
N ILE A 9 -8.10 8.24 -19.85
CA ILE A 9 -9.35 7.88 -20.54
C ILE A 9 -10.44 8.90 -20.22
N ALA A 10 -10.62 9.22 -18.94
CA ALA A 10 -11.60 10.21 -18.51
C ALA A 10 -11.37 11.59 -19.15
N GLY A 11 -10.11 12.03 -19.22
CA GLY A 11 -9.74 13.29 -19.83
C GLY A 11 -9.99 13.33 -21.34
N ASP A 12 -9.70 12.24 -22.06
CA ASP A 12 -9.95 12.15 -23.50
C ASP A 12 -11.45 12.06 -23.82
N LYS A 13 -12.23 11.32 -23.01
CA LYS A 13 -13.69 11.20 -23.15
C LYS A 13 -14.43 12.52 -22.89
N ALA A 14 -13.94 13.34 -21.96
CA ALA A 14 -14.47 14.66 -21.67
C ALA A 14 -13.87 15.79 -22.54
N GLY A 15 -12.91 15.46 -23.41
CA GLY A 15 -12.22 16.42 -24.25
C GLY A 15 -13.13 17.05 -25.30
N LYS A 16 -12.74 18.24 -25.78
CA LYS A 16 -13.40 18.92 -26.91
C LYS A 16 -12.86 18.48 -28.28
N ASP A 17 -11.73 17.77 -28.27
CA ASP A 17 -11.06 17.26 -29.47
C ASP A 17 -11.71 15.93 -29.89
N GLY A 18 -12.40 15.95 -31.04
CA GLY A 18 -13.13 14.80 -31.55
C GLY A 18 -12.25 13.59 -31.91
N GLU A 19 -10.94 13.76 -32.10
CA GLU A 19 -10.03 12.62 -32.22
C GLU A 19 -9.79 11.96 -30.85
N ARG A 20 -9.65 12.74 -29.78
CA ARG A 20 -9.47 12.20 -28.40
C ARG A 20 -10.69 11.44 -27.94
N VAL A 21 -11.87 12.02 -28.16
CA VAL A 21 -13.15 11.38 -27.79
C VAL A 21 -13.31 10.03 -28.51
N ARG A 22 -13.06 10.00 -29.84
CA ARG A 22 -13.11 8.74 -30.61
C ARG A 22 -12.11 7.70 -30.12
N ARG A 23 -10.91 8.10 -29.68
CA ARG A 23 -9.93 7.15 -29.12
C ARG A 23 -10.40 6.55 -27.80
N ALA A 24 -11.00 7.33 -26.91
CA ALA A 24 -11.59 6.83 -25.68
C ALA A 24 -12.78 5.90 -25.94
N GLU A 25 -13.66 6.24 -26.90
CA GLU A 25 -14.78 5.38 -27.31
C GLU A 25 -14.32 4.04 -27.92
N ALA A 26 -13.30 4.09 -28.79
CA ALA A 26 -12.69 2.90 -29.37
C ALA A 26 -12.04 2.01 -28.30
N PHE A 27 -11.40 2.61 -27.29
CA PHE A 27 -10.90 1.89 -26.12
C PHE A 27 -12.03 1.19 -25.36
N ASP A 28 -13.11 1.91 -25.02
CA ASP A 28 -14.24 1.35 -24.26
C ASP A 28 -14.83 0.14 -25.00
N GLN A 29 -15.05 0.27 -26.31
CA GLN A 29 -15.56 -0.84 -27.13
C GLN A 29 -14.60 -2.02 -27.14
N ALA A 30 -13.32 -1.80 -27.46
CA ALA A 30 -12.33 -2.87 -27.55
C ALA A 30 -12.10 -3.55 -26.19
N PHE A 31 -12.12 -2.80 -25.08
CA PHE A 31 -12.00 -3.33 -23.74
C PHE A 31 -13.20 -4.24 -23.41
N MET A 32 -14.42 -3.81 -23.72
CA MET A 32 -15.63 -4.63 -23.52
C MET A 32 -15.62 -5.90 -24.39
N GLU A 33 -15.14 -5.83 -25.63
CA GLU A 33 -15.00 -6.99 -26.53
C GLU A 33 -14.04 -8.06 -25.97
N THR A 34 -13.08 -7.70 -25.11
CA THR A 34 -12.23 -8.69 -24.43
C THR A 34 -12.95 -9.46 -23.32
N GLY A 35 -14.16 -9.04 -22.91
CA GLY A 35 -14.87 -9.60 -21.75
C GLY A 35 -14.26 -9.22 -20.41
N SER A 36 -13.34 -8.23 -20.38
CA SER A 36 -12.66 -7.78 -19.18
C SER A 36 -13.57 -6.96 -18.27
N VAL A 37 -13.33 -7.04 -16.97
CA VAL A 37 -13.96 -6.18 -15.95
C VAL A 37 -12.87 -5.45 -15.19
N LEU A 38 -13.04 -4.14 -15.00
CA LEU A 38 -12.11 -3.34 -14.20
C LEU A 38 -12.25 -3.69 -12.72
N LEU A 39 -11.14 -4.05 -12.07
CA LEU A 39 -11.05 -4.20 -10.61
C LEU A 39 -10.59 -2.89 -9.98
N LEU A 40 -11.45 -2.29 -9.15
CA LEU A 40 -11.21 -1.03 -8.46
C LEU A 40 -11.11 -1.23 -6.94
N SER A 41 -10.47 -0.27 -6.29
CA SER A 41 -10.30 -0.21 -4.83
C SER A 41 -10.37 1.25 -4.39
N TRP A 42 -10.52 1.49 -3.09
CA TRP A 42 -10.55 2.83 -2.50
C TRP A 42 -9.39 3.72 -2.98
N HIS A 43 -8.20 3.14 -3.18
CA HIS A 43 -7.02 3.88 -3.61
C HIS A 43 -7.16 4.47 -5.01
N HIS A 44 -7.87 3.79 -5.93
CA HIS A 44 -8.18 4.36 -7.24
C HIS A 44 -9.07 5.61 -7.11
N PHE A 45 -10.09 5.54 -6.25
CA PHE A 45 -10.98 6.67 -5.99
C PHE A 45 -10.24 7.83 -5.34
N GLN A 46 -9.38 7.55 -4.36
CA GLN A 46 -8.55 8.55 -3.71
C GLN A 46 -7.69 9.29 -4.76
N GLU A 47 -6.95 8.60 -5.62
CA GLU A 47 -6.09 9.26 -6.62
C GLU A 47 -6.88 9.99 -7.72
N LEU A 48 -8.00 9.40 -8.17
CA LEU A 48 -8.83 10.00 -9.21
C LEU A 48 -9.52 11.26 -8.69
N PHE A 49 -10.00 11.25 -7.45
CA PHE A 49 -10.84 12.32 -6.92
C PHE A 49 -10.04 13.42 -6.22
N SER A 50 -8.84 13.14 -5.70
CA SER A 50 -7.98 14.14 -5.04
C SER A 50 -7.35 15.18 -5.99
N HIS A 51 -7.76 15.19 -7.26
CA HIS A 51 -7.23 16.13 -8.23
C HIS A 51 -7.56 17.58 -7.83
N ARG A 52 -6.56 18.48 -7.98
CA ARG A 52 -6.70 19.89 -7.58
C ARG A 52 -7.79 20.63 -8.37
N SER A 53 -7.96 20.28 -9.65
CA SER A 53 -9.03 20.81 -10.49
C SER A 53 -10.33 20.02 -10.29
N GLU A 54 -11.38 20.72 -9.86
CA GLU A 54 -12.74 20.18 -9.69
C GLU A 54 -13.33 19.71 -11.03
N GLU A 55 -13.02 20.41 -12.12
CA GLU A 55 -13.46 20.00 -13.45
C GLU A 55 -12.88 18.64 -13.82
N VAL A 56 -11.57 18.43 -13.61
CA VAL A 56 -10.91 17.15 -13.88
C VAL A 56 -11.44 16.04 -12.97
N ALA A 57 -11.70 16.33 -11.69
CA ALA A 57 -12.32 15.37 -10.78
C ALA A 57 -13.72 14.96 -11.27
N ALA A 58 -14.54 15.93 -11.70
CA ALA A 58 -15.87 15.68 -12.23
C ALA A 58 -15.84 14.83 -13.52
N GLN A 59 -14.87 15.06 -14.41
CA GLN A 59 -14.67 14.24 -15.62
C GLN A 59 -14.33 12.79 -15.28
N ARG A 60 -13.46 12.57 -14.28
CA ARG A 60 -13.10 11.23 -13.79
C ARG A 60 -14.28 10.52 -13.15
N VAL A 61 -15.06 11.22 -12.34
CA VAL A 61 -16.33 10.74 -11.78
C VAL A 61 -17.27 10.32 -12.91
N ALA A 62 -17.50 11.17 -13.89
CA ALA A 62 -18.42 10.91 -14.99
C ALA A 62 -18.01 9.68 -15.82
N TYR A 63 -16.70 9.52 -16.07
CA TYR A 63 -16.18 8.32 -16.71
C TYR A 63 -16.47 7.06 -15.89
N LEU A 64 -16.14 7.06 -14.60
CA LEU A 64 -16.44 5.91 -13.72
C LEU A 64 -17.93 5.60 -13.67
N GLN A 65 -18.81 6.61 -13.59
CA GLN A 65 -20.27 6.41 -13.62
C GLN A 65 -20.77 5.79 -14.92
N SER A 66 -20.07 6.04 -16.03
CA SER A 66 -20.43 5.49 -17.35
C SER A 66 -20.11 4.00 -17.51
N LEU A 67 -19.31 3.41 -16.60
CA LEU A 67 -18.91 2.02 -16.70
C LEU A 67 -20.11 1.09 -16.39
N PRO A 68 -20.51 0.21 -17.32
CA PRO A 68 -21.70 -0.63 -17.16
C PRO A 68 -21.50 -1.71 -16.10
N LEU A 69 -20.28 -2.22 -15.95
CA LEU A 69 -19.92 -3.27 -15.00
C LEU A 69 -18.49 -3.05 -14.51
N VAL A 70 -18.32 -3.10 -13.18
CA VAL A 70 -17.04 -3.01 -12.50
C VAL A 70 -16.99 -3.99 -11.34
N ALA A 71 -15.80 -4.49 -11.06
CA ALA A 71 -15.48 -5.20 -9.84
C ALA A 71 -14.85 -4.23 -8.85
N SER A 72 -15.13 -4.40 -7.57
CA SER A 72 -14.48 -3.64 -6.51
C SER A 72 -14.10 -4.56 -5.36
N ILE A 73 -13.03 -4.19 -4.65
CA ILE A 73 -12.78 -4.74 -3.32
C ILE A 73 -13.93 -4.29 -2.42
N ALA A 74 -14.61 -5.21 -1.75
CA ALA A 74 -15.63 -4.91 -0.77
C ALA A 74 -14.97 -4.38 0.51
N SER A 75 -15.63 -3.46 1.21
CA SER A 75 -15.25 -3.15 2.58
C SER A 75 -15.60 -4.35 3.46
N PHE A 76 -14.66 -4.74 4.33
CA PHE A 76 -14.81 -5.92 5.19
C PHE A 76 -16.03 -5.83 6.13
N GLN A 77 -16.46 -4.62 6.51
CA GLN A 77 -17.58 -4.41 7.43
C GLN A 77 -18.90 -4.02 6.74
N LYS A 78 -18.84 -3.48 5.52
CA LYS A 78 -20.00 -2.89 4.83
C LYS A 78 -19.91 -3.19 3.35
N GLU A 79 -20.66 -4.17 2.88
CA GLU A 79 -20.67 -4.61 1.48
C GLU A 79 -20.94 -3.46 0.49
N ASP A 80 -21.70 -2.44 0.92
CA ASP A 80 -22.04 -1.30 0.08
C ASP A 80 -20.90 -0.29 -0.16
N ILE A 81 -19.77 -0.43 0.55
CA ILE A 81 -18.65 0.51 0.49
C ILE A 81 -17.44 -0.14 -0.20
N VAL A 82 -16.75 0.66 -1.02
CA VAL A 82 -15.48 0.25 -1.63
C VAL A 82 -14.39 0.09 -0.58
N GLY A 83 -13.79 -1.09 -0.53
CA GLY A 83 -12.69 -1.45 0.34
C GLY A 83 -11.34 -0.91 -0.13
N SER A 84 -10.45 -0.71 0.84
CA SER A 84 -9.05 -0.30 0.62
C SER A 84 -8.10 -1.49 0.70
N ALA A 85 -6.79 -1.24 0.62
CA ALA A 85 -5.79 -2.27 0.92
C ALA A 85 -5.95 -2.86 2.33
N ALA A 86 -6.48 -2.08 3.28
CA ALA A 86 -6.83 -2.57 4.61
C ALA A 86 -7.96 -3.61 4.56
N SER A 87 -9.00 -3.38 3.74
CA SER A 87 -10.10 -4.34 3.57
C SER A 87 -9.61 -5.63 2.91
N LEU A 88 -8.76 -5.51 1.88
CA LEU A 88 -8.10 -6.65 1.26
C LEU A 88 -7.32 -7.47 2.29
N GLN A 89 -6.49 -6.81 3.10
CA GLN A 89 -5.73 -7.47 4.18
C GLN A 89 -6.65 -8.10 5.23
N SER A 90 -7.77 -7.48 5.59
CA SER A 90 -8.74 -8.07 6.51
C SER A 90 -9.29 -9.39 5.98
N PHE A 91 -9.62 -9.51 4.70
CA PHE A 91 -10.04 -10.79 4.11
C PHE A 91 -8.93 -11.84 4.15
N GLU A 92 -7.69 -11.46 3.83
CA GLU A 92 -6.54 -12.36 3.92
C GLU A 92 -6.28 -12.84 5.35
N ILE A 93 -6.35 -11.93 6.33
CA ILE A 93 -6.17 -12.25 7.76
C ILE A 93 -7.29 -13.17 8.25
N ALA A 94 -8.55 -12.88 7.89
CA ALA A 94 -9.67 -13.74 8.24
C ALA A 94 -9.49 -15.17 7.69
N ALA A 95 -9.04 -15.29 6.44
CA ALA A 95 -8.72 -16.58 5.83
C ALA A 95 -7.53 -17.27 6.51
N ALA A 96 -6.42 -16.56 6.73
CA ALA A 96 -5.23 -17.10 7.41
C ALA A 96 -5.53 -17.54 8.85
N PHE A 97 -6.41 -16.82 9.55
CA PHE A 97 -6.84 -17.18 10.89
C PHE A 97 -7.66 -18.47 10.92
N GLN A 98 -8.54 -18.67 9.94
CA GLN A 98 -9.32 -19.90 9.79
C GLN A 98 -8.45 -21.09 9.36
N TYR A 99 -7.43 -20.84 8.53
CA TYR A 99 -6.54 -21.86 7.97
C TYR A 99 -5.07 -21.58 8.32
N PRO A 100 -4.65 -21.74 9.59
CA PRO A 100 -3.33 -21.30 10.07
C PRO A 100 -2.14 -22.06 9.48
N ALA A 101 -2.37 -23.28 8.97
CA ALA A 101 -1.36 -24.09 8.29
C ALA A 101 -1.31 -23.85 6.77
N ALA A 102 -2.24 -23.06 6.22
CA ALA A 102 -2.30 -22.81 4.79
C ALA A 102 -1.17 -21.90 4.30
N GLY A 103 -0.66 -22.20 3.11
CA GLY A 103 0.24 -21.29 2.40
C GLY A 103 -0.53 -20.14 1.76
N ALA A 104 0.20 -19.11 1.31
CA ALA A 104 -0.38 -17.89 0.77
C ALA A 104 -1.33 -18.10 -0.43
N ALA A 105 -1.08 -19.11 -1.27
CA ALA A 105 -1.96 -19.40 -2.41
C ALA A 105 -3.37 -19.82 -1.99
N VAL A 106 -3.47 -20.63 -0.93
CA VAL A 106 -4.77 -21.05 -0.37
C VAL A 106 -5.43 -19.88 0.35
N VAL A 107 -4.68 -19.09 1.12
CA VAL A 107 -5.20 -17.86 1.76
C VAL A 107 -5.79 -16.90 0.72
N ARG A 108 -5.10 -16.71 -0.41
CA ARG A 108 -5.61 -15.92 -1.55
C ARG A 108 -6.95 -16.44 -2.04
N GLU A 109 -7.07 -17.74 -2.28
CA GLU A 109 -8.28 -18.36 -2.82
C GLU A 109 -9.46 -18.25 -1.85
N GLU A 110 -9.22 -18.48 -0.55
CA GLU A 110 -10.25 -18.33 0.48
C GLU A 110 -10.68 -16.87 0.65
N ALA A 111 -9.74 -15.92 0.67
CA ALA A 111 -10.04 -14.50 0.76
C ALA A 111 -10.85 -14.01 -0.47
N ALA A 112 -10.50 -14.47 -1.67
CA ALA A 112 -11.15 -14.07 -2.92
C ALA A 112 -12.65 -14.39 -2.97
N LYS A 113 -13.11 -15.43 -2.26
CA LYS A 113 -14.53 -15.86 -2.26
C LYS A 113 -15.49 -14.78 -1.73
N ALA A 114 -15.02 -13.89 -0.85
CA ALA A 114 -15.85 -12.84 -0.24
C ALA A 114 -15.34 -11.41 -0.52
N MET A 115 -14.19 -11.27 -1.19
CA MET A 115 -13.54 -9.98 -1.37
C MET A 115 -14.15 -9.10 -2.46
N PHE A 116 -14.74 -9.70 -3.51
CA PHE A 116 -15.18 -8.96 -4.69
C PHE A 116 -16.67 -8.66 -4.69
N ARG A 117 -17.00 -7.44 -5.06
CA ARG A 117 -18.36 -7.00 -5.40
C ARG A 117 -18.42 -6.57 -6.86
N LEU A 118 -19.36 -7.13 -7.60
CA LEU A 118 -19.70 -6.69 -8.96
C LEU A 118 -20.87 -5.71 -8.90
N THR A 119 -20.74 -4.58 -9.58
CA THR A 119 -21.78 -3.53 -9.61
C THR A 119 -21.62 -2.62 -10.82
N SER A 120 -22.54 -1.67 -11.01
CA SER A 120 -22.40 -0.61 -12.01
C SER A 120 -21.47 0.49 -11.50
N GLY A 121 -20.79 1.18 -12.41
CA GLY A 121 -19.99 2.34 -12.04
C GLY A 121 -20.80 3.44 -11.36
N ALA A 122 -22.06 3.62 -11.77
CA ALA A 122 -22.98 4.59 -11.18
C ALA A 122 -23.32 4.27 -9.71
N ASP A 123 -23.56 3.00 -9.38
CA ASP A 123 -23.79 2.56 -7.99
C ASP A 123 -22.51 2.65 -7.16
N LEU A 124 -21.36 2.29 -7.75
CA LEU A 124 -20.06 2.29 -7.07
C LEU A 124 -19.63 3.71 -6.64
N VAL A 125 -19.89 4.71 -7.50
CA VAL A 125 -19.48 6.11 -7.27
C VAL A 125 -20.44 6.86 -6.34
N ARG A 126 -21.72 6.45 -6.28
CA ARG A 126 -22.78 7.16 -5.53
C ARG A 126 -22.39 7.53 -4.08
N PRO A 127 -21.85 6.63 -3.25
CA PRO A 127 -21.51 6.96 -1.86
C PRO A 127 -20.45 8.06 -1.72
N PHE A 128 -19.55 8.18 -2.70
CA PHE A 128 -18.53 9.22 -2.72
C PHE A 128 -19.12 10.59 -3.05
N LEU A 129 -20.10 10.65 -3.94
CA LEU A 129 -20.76 11.90 -4.33
C LEU A 129 -21.64 12.44 -3.22
N GLU A 130 -22.36 11.56 -2.52
CA GLU A 130 -23.20 11.93 -1.37
C GLU A 130 -22.39 12.56 -0.23
N ASN A 131 -21.12 12.17 -0.08
CA ASN A 131 -20.23 12.62 1.00
C ASN A 131 -19.02 13.41 0.50
N TRP A 132 -19.09 13.95 -0.72
CA TRP A 132 -17.92 14.46 -1.45
C TRP A 132 -17.09 15.47 -0.67
N THR A 133 -17.73 16.48 -0.09
CA THR A 133 -17.05 17.54 0.67
C THR A 133 -16.23 16.99 1.84
N ALA A 134 -16.80 16.04 2.60
CA ALA A 134 -16.12 15.43 3.74
C ALA A 134 -14.96 14.51 3.31
N LEU A 135 -15.14 13.78 2.21
CA LEU A 135 -14.13 12.86 1.69
C LEU A 135 -12.94 13.60 1.08
N ARG A 136 -13.17 14.73 0.40
CA ARG A 136 -12.11 15.49 -0.28
C ARG A 136 -11.05 16.00 0.70
N GLU A 137 -11.46 16.58 1.82
CA GLU A 137 -10.51 17.04 2.85
C GLU A 137 -9.70 15.88 3.42
N SER A 138 -10.37 14.75 3.69
CA SER A 138 -9.72 13.54 4.18
C SER A 138 -8.69 13.00 3.18
N PHE A 139 -9.01 13.02 1.88
CA PHE A 139 -8.07 12.58 0.84
C PHE A 139 -6.83 13.47 0.74
N ILE A 140 -7.00 14.80 0.77
CA ILE A 140 -5.88 15.74 0.73
C ILE A 140 -4.95 15.50 1.93
N HIS A 141 -5.53 15.38 3.13
CA HIS A 141 -4.75 15.10 4.34
C HIS A 141 -4.03 13.74 4.28
N SER A 142 -4.70 12.72 3.73
CA SER A 142 -4.11 11.39 3.52
C SER A 142 -2.92 11.42 2.56
N GLU A 143 -2.98 12.22 1.49
CA GLU A 143 -1.85 12.41 0.57
C GLU A 143 -0.66 13.09 1.23
N GLU A 144 -0.90 14.15 2.01
CA GLU A 144 0.15 14.85 2.76
C GLU A 144 0.86 13.88 3.71
N ARG A 145 0.07 13.14 4.50
CA ARG A 145 0.61 12.15 5.44
C ARG A 145 1.37 11.04 4.73
N THR A 146 0.89 10.60 3.56
CA THR A 146 1.55 9.57 2.76
C THR A 146 2.95 10.02 2.32
N ARG A 147 3.11 11.28 1.89
CA ARG A 147 4.43 11.83 1.52
C ARG A 147 5.40 11.83 2.68
N GLU A 148 4.94 12.24 3.87
CA GLU A 148 5.76 12.20 5.09
C GLU A 148 6.19 10.78 5.44
N VAL A 149 5.26 9.82 5.39
CA VAL A 149 5.53 8.41 5.69
C VAL A 149 6.56 7.83 4.72
N VAL A 150 6.43 8.10 3.42
CA VAL A 150 7.42 7.65 2.42
C VAL A 150 8.79 8.26 2.70
N ALA A 151 8.86 9.57 2.94
CA ALA A 151 10.13 10.26 3.16
C ALA A 151 10.84 9.80 4.44
N ILE A 152 10.10 9.57 5.53
CA ILE A 152 10.66 9.06 6.79
C ILE A 152 11.08 7.60 6.64
N SER A 153 10.23 6.75 6.05
CA SER A 153 10.50 5.31 5.97
C SER A 153 11.64 4.93 5.02
N LYS A 154 11.95 5.76 4.02
CA LYS A 154 13.09 5.54 3.11
C LYS A 154 14.40 6.15 3.61
N SER A 155 14.36 6.98 4.64
CA SER A 155 15.55 7.58 5.24
C SER A 155 16.27 6.58 6.15
N ASP A 156 17.57 6.41 5.92
CA ASP A 156 18.47 5.68 6.83
C ASP A 156 19.14 6.63 7.85
N PHE A 157 18.39 7.62 8.34
CA PHE A 157 18.93 8.64 9.25
C PHE A 157 19.53 8.05 10.54
N ALA A 158 19.06 6.88 10.95
CA ALA A 158 19.50 6.16 12.14
C ALA A 158 20.74 5.28 11.89
N GLY A 159 20.93 4.73 10.67
CA GLY A 159 22.13 4.01 10.25
C GLY A 159 22.43 2.75 11.06
N ASN A 160 21.41 2.10 11.62
CA ASN A 160 21.55 0.98 12.55
C ASN A 160 20.58 -0.17 12.28
N ALA A 161 20.01 -0.23 11.06
CA ALA A 161 19.06 -1.25 10.64
C ALA A 161 19.60 -2.68 10.82
N ASP A 162 20.87 -2.90 10.48
CA ASP A 162 21.53 -4.22 10.54
C ASP A 162 22.05 -4.60 11.95
N ALA A 163 21.86 -3.72 12.95
CA ALA A 163 22.32 -4.00 14.30
C ALA A 163 21.46 -5.11 14.94
N LYS A 164 22.11 -6.12 15.53
CA LYS A 164 21.42 -7.21 16.23
C LYS A 164 20.79 -6.71 17.52
N ILE A 165 19.53 -7.07 17.76
CA ILE A 165 18.79 -6.67 18.97
C ILE A 165 19.52 -7.12 20.23
N MET A 166 20.06 -8.35 20.23
CA MET A 166 20.76 -8.90 21.38
C MET A 166 22.03 -8.13 21.76
N ASP A 167 22.66 -7.42 20.83
CA ASP A 167 23.81 -6.57 21.13
C ASP A 167 23.37 -5.20 21.65
N LEU A 168 22.29 -4.65 21.10
CA LEU A 168 21.67 -3.41 21.59
C LEU A 168 21.14 -3.54 23.03
N LEU A 169 20.66 -4.72 23.43
CA LEU A 169 20.17 -4.99 24.79
C LEU A 169 21.30 -5.07 25.85
N LYS A 170 22.54 -5.32 25.42
CA LYS A 170 23.72 -5.36 26.30
C LYS A 170 24.33 -3.98 26.51
N ASP A 171 24.04 -3.05 25.61
CA ASP A 171 24.57 -1.69 25.68
C ASP A 171 23.98 -0.92 26.86
N ARG A 172 24.82 -0.09 27.48
CA ARG A 172 24.40 0.76 28.60
C ARG A 172 23.51 1.90 28.09
N ILE A 173 22.50 2.24 28.89
CA ILE A 173 21.66 3.40 28.65
C ILE A 173 22.53 4.66 28.63
N ARG A 174 22.40 5.45 27.57
CA ARG A 174 23.09 6.74 27.45
C ARG A 174 22.60 7.72 28.51
N ALA A 175 23.47 8.63 28.95
CA ALA A 175 23.04 9.69 29.85
C ALA A 175 21.96 10.56 29.19
N PRO A 176 21.02 11.15 29.95
CA PRO A 176 19.92 11.95 29.37
C PRO A 176 20.37 13.05 28.41
N ASN A 177 21.47 13.74 28.73
CA ASN A 177 22.03 14.78 27.85
C ASN A 177 22.58 14.21 26.55
N ASP A 178 23.20 13.03 26.59
CA ASP A 178 23.71 12.35 25.40
C ASP A 178 22.57 11.84 24.50
N MET A 179 21.46 11.41 25.10
CA MET A 179 20.25 11.05 24.36
C MET A 179 19.65 12.27 23.63
N LEU A 180 19.53 13.42 24.30
CA LEU A 180 19.03 14.65 23.69
C LEU A 180 19.92 15.08 22.50
N GLN A 181 21.24 15.05 22.67
CA GLN A 181 22.17 15.33 21.58
C GLN A 181 22.02 14.33 20.42
N GLN A 182 21.81 13.05 20.72
CA GLN A 182 21.56 12.05 19.69
C GLN A 182 20.25 12.32 18.93
N PHE A 183 19.16 12.61 19.62
CA PHE A 183 17.88 12.95 18.98
C PHE A 183 17.99 14.19 18.10
N GLN A 184 18.76 15.20 18.52
CA GLN A 184 19.06 16.37 17.69
C GLN A 184 19.85 16.00 16.43
N ARG A 185 20.83 15.10 16.53
CA ARG A 185 21.57 14.61 15.34
C ARG A 185 20.66 13.83 14.39
N LEU A 186 19.79 12.97 14.91
CA LEU A 186 18.80 12.22 14.12
C LEU A 186 17.84 13.17 13.40
N HIS A 187 17.34 14.20 14.10
CA HIS A 187 16.52 15.25 13.52
C HIS A 187 17.22 15.93 12.33
N VAL A 188 18.45 16.41 12.51
CA VAL A 188 19.22 17.11 11.47
C VAL A 188 19.45 16.22 10.25
N ARG A 189 19.78 14.95 10.46
CA ARG A 189 19.97 13.97 9.37
C ARG A 189 18.67 13.70 8.62
N LEU A 190 17.59 13.40 9.33
CA LEU A 190 16.29 13.14 8.73
C LEU A 190 15.78 14.35 7.94
N ALA A 191 15.92 15.57 8.49
CA ALA A 191 15.55 16.78 7.78
C ALA A 191 16.40 16.99 6.52
N ALA A 192 17.70 16.67 6.56
CA ALA A 192 18.56 16.72 5.38
C ALA A 192 18.13 15.72 4.30
N ASP A 193 17.81 14.48 4.67
CA ASP A 193 17.31 13.46 3.75
C ASP A 193 15.99 13.89 3.10
N ILE A 194 15.03 14.39 3.88
CA ILE A 194 13.75 14.89 3.37
C ILE A 194 13.97 16.07 2.43
N ARG A 195 14.85 17.04 2.75
CA ARG A 195 15.14 18.17 1.85
C ARG A 195 15.78 17.74 0.54
N GLN A 196 16.69 16.76 0.59
CA GLN A 196 17.47 16.35 -0.58
C GLN A 196 16.70 15.39 -1.49
N ARG A 197 15.93 14.48 -0.89
CA ARG A 197 15.33 13.34 -1.58
C ARG A 197 13.83 13.18 -1.35
N GLY A 198 13.24 13.82 -0.34
CA GLY A 198 11.80 13.73 -0.09
C GLY A 198 10.98 14.33 -1.23
N ASP A 199 9.69 14.00 -1.23
CA ASP A 199 8.72 14.59 -2.15
C ASP A 199 8.72 16.13 -2.01
N LYS A 200 8.89 16.85 -3.13
CA LYS A 200 8.97 18.32 -3.14
C LYS A 200 7.72 19.03 -2.65
N ARG A 201 6.60 18.30 -2.52
CA ARG A 201 5.33 18.83 -1.99
C ARG A 201 5.28 18.80 -0.46
N ILE A 202 6.29 18.25 0.22
CA ILE A 202 6.44 18.37 1.67
C ILE A 202 6.79 19.84 1.99
N PRO A 203 5.96 20.55 2.77
CA PRO A 203 6.11 21.99 2.94
C PRO A 203 7.33 22.39 3.78
N ASP A 204 7.63 21.64 4.85
CA ASP A 204 8.75 21.91 5.74
C ASP A 204 9.36 20.61 6.28
N ALA A 205 10.56 20.29 5.79
CA ALA A 205 11.31 19.10 6.18
C ALA A 205 11.79 19.13 7.65
N ASP A 206 12.09 20.31 8.18
CA ASP A 206 12.53 20.47 9.56
C ASP A 206 11.36 20.26 10.52
N ASP A 207 10.17 20.77 10.20
CA ASP A 207 8.97 20.54 11.00
C ASP A 207 8.50 19.09 10.96
N THR A 208 8.47 18.45 9.78
CA THR A 208 8.14 17.01 9.65
C THR A 208 9.11 16.15 10.48
N SER A 209 10.42 16.41 10.38
CA SER A 209 11.44 15.69 11.16
C SER A 209 11.30 15.94 12.66
N ARG A 210 11.07 17.19 13.07
CA ARG A 210 10.89 17.56 14.48
C ARG A 210 9.66 16.89 15.09
N ALA A 211 8.54 16.88 14.37
CA ALA A 211 7.32 16.22 14.80
C ALA A 211 7.55 14.72 15.02
N PHE A 212 8.20 14.05 14.06
CA PHE A 212 8.54 12.63 14.19
C PHE A 212 9.45 12.33 15.37
N ILE A 213 10.55 13.07 15.54
CA ILE A 213 11.49 12.86 16.66
C ILE A 213 10.82 13.14 18.01
N LYS A 214 9.93 14.13 18.09
CA LYS A 214 9.14 14.42 19.29
C LYS A 214 8.23 13.25 19.65
N ASP A 215 7.58 12.61 18.67
CA ASP A 215 6.76 11.42 18.90
C ASP A 215 7.60 10.23 19.40
N VAL A 216 8.77 10.00 18.79
CA VAL A 216 9.72 8.96 19.25
C VAL A 216 10.15 9.21 20.70
N MET A 217 10.49 10.45 21.05
CA MET A 217 10.88 10.83 22.41
C MET A 217 9.75 10.64 23.42
N ARG A 218 8.51 11.00 23.05
CA ARG A 218 7.33 10.83 23.90
C ARG A 218 7.08 9.36 24.22
N ILE A 219 7.10 8.51 23.19
CA ILE A 219 6.93 7.05 23.34
C ILE A 219 8.07 6.49 24.22
N GLY A 220 9.33 6.88 23.97
CA GLY A 220 10.46 6.43 24.77
C GLY A 220 10.37 6.84 26.25
N ALA A 221 9.93 8.08 26.54
CA ALA A 221 9.82 8.60 27.90
C ALA A 221 8.74 7.90 28.74
N GLU A 222 7.65 7.46 28.12
CA GLU A 222 6.58 6.70 28.78
C GLU A 222 7.03 5.29 29.22
N ILE A 223 8.11 4.75 28.61
CA ILE A 223 8.55 3.36 28.75
C ILE A 223 9.70 3.19 29.77
N VAL A 224 10.51 4.24 30.02
CA VAL A 224 11.75 4.14 30.83
C VAL A 224 11.49 4.34 32.34
N ARG A 225 11.53 3.24 33.10
CA ARG A 225 11.65 3.13 34.58
C ARG A 225 12.89 2.24 34.89
N PRO A 226 13.40 2.09 36.14
CA PRO A 226 14.82 1.75 36.39
C PRO A 226 15.31 0.34 36.00
N ASP A 227 14.48 -0.50 35.37
CA ASP A 227 14.86 -1.81 34.82
C ASP A 227 15.23 -1.71 33.32
N ASN A 228 15.87 -2.75 32.75
CA ASN A 228 16.42 -2.74 31.37
C ASN A 228 15.41 -2.19 30.33
N PRO A 229 15.62 -0.96 29.80
CA PRO A 229 14.63 -0.28 28.98
C PRO A 229 14.49 -0.90 27.60
N GLY A 230 15.50 -1.59 27.09
CA GLY A 230 15.39 -2.30 25.82
C GLY A 230 14.36 -3.42 25.88
N ILE A 231 14.34 -4.19 26.97
CA ILE A 231 13.32 -5.23 27.21
C ILE A 231 11.93 -4.60 27.36
N ARG A 232 11.83 -3.45 28.04
CA ARG A 232 10.55 -2.74 28.18
C ARG A 232 10.03 -2.19 26.86
N ILE A 233 10.90 -1.72 25.97
CA ILE A 233 10.52 -1.29 24.62
C ILE A 233 10.01 -2.48 23.81
N LEU A 234 10.69 -3.63 23.87
CA LEU A 234 10.23 -4.87 23.23
C LEU A 234 8.82 -5.24 23.74
N GLN A 235 8.62 -5.27 25.05
CA GLN A 235 7.33 -5.56 25.67
C GLN A 235 6.25 -4.52 25.32
N ALA A 236 6.61 -3.23 25.23
CA ALA A 236 5.70 -2.19 24.80
C ALA A 236 5.27 -2.36 23.33
N TRP A 237 6.13 -2.96 22.51
CA TRP A 237 5.81 -3.39 21.14
C TRP A 237 5.17 -4.79 21.09
N GLY A 238 4.89 -5.37 22.26
CA GLY A 238 4.23 -6.66 22.45
C GLY A 238 5.15 -7.87 22.36
N PHE A 239 6.46 -7.70 22.16
CA PHE A 239 7.41 -8.80 21.98
C PHE A 239 7.99 -9.27 23.30
N ASP A 240 8.05 -10.59 23.47
CA ASP A 240 8.85 -11.22 24.49
C ASP A 240 10.24 -11.58 23.95
N LEU A 241 11.23 -11.74 24.83
CA LEU A 241 12.58 -12.15 24.42
C LEU A 241 12.59 -13.52 23.72
N SER A 242 11.61 -14.37 24.01
CA SER A 242 11.42 -15.65 23.30
C SER A 242 11.01 -15.49 21.84
N ASP A 243 10.50 -14.32 21.45
CA ASP A 243 10.13 -14.02 20.07
C ASP A 243 11.33 -13.58 19.22
N ILE A 244 12.50 -13.36 19.84
CA ILE A 244 13.68 -12.76 19.22
C ILE A 244 14.77 -13.82 19.04
N ASP A 245 15.15 -14.09 17.80
CA ASP A 245 16.31 -14.92 17.48
C ASP A 245 17.62 -14.13 17.72
N PRO A 246 18.73 -14.76 18.11
CA PRO A 246 20.03 -14.09 18.22
C PRO A 246 20.46 -13.29 16.98
N GLU A 247 20.02 -13.71 15.79
CA GLU A 247 20.32 -13.05 14.52
C GLU A 247 19.29 -11.97 14.13
N THR A 248 18.19 -11.81 14.89
CA THR A 248 17.17 -10.79 14.62
C THR A 248 17.78 -9.39 14.67
N THR A 249 17.70 -8.68 13.54
CA THR A 249 18.17 -7.31 13.39
C THR A 249 17.11 -6.29 13.85
N LEU A 250 17.51 -5.03 14.01
CA LEU A 250 16.59 -3.94 14.29
C LEU A 250 15.59 -3.73 13.16
N ALA A 251 16.00 -3.95 11.90
CA ALA A 251 15.11 -3.93 10.75
C ALA A 251 14.04 -5.02 10.83
N ASP A 252 14.42 -6.26 11.14
CA ASP A 252 13.49 -7.39 11.26
C ASP A 252 12.47 -7.14 12.37
N LEU A 253 12.92 -6.67 13.54
CA LEU A 253 12.03 -6.29 14.64
C LEU A 253 11.08 -5.17 14.22
N GLY A 254 11.55 -4.18 13.46
CA GLY A 254 10.74 -3.09 12.92
C GLY A 254 9.63 -3.62 12.02
N ASP A 255 9.94 -4.53 11.10
CA ASP A 255 8.95 -5.17 10.22
C ASP A 255 7.92 -5.99 11.03
N MET A 256 8.38 -6.78 12.00
CA MET A 256 7.49 -7.53 12.91
C MET A 256 6.56 -6.59 13.70
N ALA A 257 7.09 -5.48 14.22
CA ALA A 257 6.31 -4.51 14.99
C ALA A 257 5.26 -3.81 14.12
N VAL A 258 5.63 -3.44 12.89
CA VAL A 258 4.70 -2.90 11.89
C VAL A 258 3.60 -3.91 11.59
N PHE A 259 3.94 -5.18 11.39
CA PHE A 259 2.94 -6.22 11.14
C PHE A 259 1.99 -6.41 12.34
N ARG A 260 2.49 -6.50 13.56
CA ARG A 260 1.65 -6.59 14.76
C ARG A 260 0.73 -5.37 14.92
N ARG A 261 1.24 -4.16 14.67
CA ARG A 261 0.41 -2.96 14.72
C ARG A 261 -0.67 -2.96 13.63
N LYS A 262 -0.36 -3.45 12.43
CA LYS A 262 -1.37 -3.65 11.37
C LYS A 262 -2.45 -4.64 11.84
N LEU A 263 -2.07 -5.78 12.42
CA LEU A 263 -3.02 -6.74 12.97
C LEU A 263 -3.92 -6.08 14.03
N GLU A 264 -3.36 -5.30 14.95
CA GLU A 264 -4.13 -4.61 15.99
C GLU A 264 -5.17 -3.65 15.38
N VAL A 265 -4.75 -2.83 14.41
CA VAL A 265 -5.62 -1.88 13.71
C VAL A 265 -6.73 -2.59 12.94
N LEU A 266 -6.40 -3.65 12.21
CA LEU A 266 -7.38 -4.42 11.43
C LEU A 266 -8.28 -5.27 12.33
N ASN A 267 -7.81 -5.67 13.52
CA ASN A 267 -8.61 -6.45 14.47
C ASN A 267 -9.77 -5.67 15.07
N VAL A 268 -9.74 -4.33 15.03
CA VAL A 268 -10.92 -3.50 15.35
C VAL A 268 -12.11 -3.90 14.47
N GLN A 269 -11.85 -4.31 13.23
CA GLN A 269 -12.88 -4.73 12.29
C GLN A 269 -13.12 -6.24 12.30
N LEU A 270 -12.07 -7.04 12.46
CA LEU A 270 -12.14 -8.50 12.43
C LEU A 270 -12.76 -9.07 13.71
N ASN A 271 -12.59 -8.38 14.85
CA ASN A 271 -13.06 -8.79 16.17
C ASN A 271 -12.66 -10.24 16.55
N LEU A 272 -11.42 -10.61 16.25
CA LEU A 272 -10.84 -11.92 16.56
C LEU A 272 -10.15 -11.90 17.93
N PRO A 273 -10.06 -13.04 18.64
CA PRO A 273 -9.33 -13.14 19.89
C PRO A 273 -7.85 -12.79 19.68
N TRP A 274 -7.38 -11.71 20.31
CA TRP A 274 -6.02 -11.18 20.09
C TRP A 274 -4.89 -12.21 20.30
N PRO A 275 -4.87 -13.00 21.40
CA PRO A 275 -3.82 -14.00 21.60
C PRO A 275 -3.79 -15.08 20.51
N GLU A 276 -4.96 -15.48 20.00
CA GLU A 276 -5.04 -16.46 18.92
C GLU A 276 -4.64 -15.84 17.58
N LEU A 277 -5.00 -14.58 17.33
CA LEU A 277 -4.69 -13.88 16.09
C LEU A 277 -3.18 -13.80 15.86
N ILE A 278 -2.43 -13.32 16.86
CA ILE A 278 -0.97 -13.18 16.76
C ILE A 278 -0.24 -14.53 16.72
N ALA A 279 -0.84 -15.59 17.27
CA ALA A 279 -0.25 -16.93 17.25
C ALA A 279 -0.50 -17.66 15.92
N ARG A 280 -1.62 -17.37 15.24
CA ARG A 280 -2.06 -18.10 14.05
C ARG A 280 -1.68 -17.43 12.73
N VAL A 281 -1.68 -16.11 12.68
CA VAL A 281 -1.52 -15.37 11.44
C VAL A 281 -0.10 -14.85 11.29
N ARG A 282 0.56 -15.23 10.20
CA ARG A 282 1.91 -14.77 9.85
C ARG A 282 1.89 -13.95 8.57
N GLU A 283 2.75 -12.94 8.49
CA GLU A 283 2.79 -12.03 7.33
C GLU A 283 3.17 -12.75 6.03
N ASP A 284 3.99 -13.81 6.12
CA ASP A 284 4.42 -14.65 5.01
C ASP A 284 3.32 -15.56 4.43
N GLN A 285 2.12 -15.55 5.03
CA GLN A 285 0.92 -16.20 4.52
C GLN A 285 -0.02 -15.24 3.81
N LEU A 286 0.18 -13.93 3.95
CA LEU A 286 -0.71 -12.91 3.38
C LEU A 286 -0.23 -12.51 1.99
N PRO A 287 -1.00 -12.79 0.91
CA PRO A 287 -0.60 -12.43 -0.45
C PRO A 287 -0.21 -10.96 -0.61
N SER A 288 -0.99 -10.05 -0.02
CA SER A 288 -0.68 -8.62 -0.06
C SER A 288 0.58 -8.26 0.71
N GLY A 289 0.86 -8.92 1.85
CA GLY A 289 2.11 -8.73 2.61
C GLY A 289 3.33 -9.12 1.78
N ILE A 290 3.26 -10.28 1.12
CA ILE A 290 4.33 -10.80 0.26
C ILE A 290 4.57 -9.88 -0.93
N ILE A 291 3.51 -9.48 -1.64
CA ILE A 291 3.63 -8.57 -2.79
C ILE A 291 4.16 -7.21 -2.34
N TYR A 292 3.54 -6.58 -1.33
CA TYR A 292 3.92 -5.28 -0.83
C TYR A 292 5.40 -5.24 -0.41
N ASN A 293 5.85 -6.22 0.37
CA ASN A 293 7.24 -6.29 0.85
C ASN A 293 8.22 -6.58 -0.29
N ALA A 294 7.85 -7.40 -1.27
CA ALA A 294 8.66 -7.64 -2.45
C ALA A 294 8.82 -6.35 -3.29
N ILE A 295 7.74 -5.60 -3.52
CA ILE A 295 7.81 -4.32 -4.24
C ILE A 295 8.65 -3.33 -3.44
N ARG A 296 8.42 -3.16 -2.13
CA ARG A 296 9.25 -2.30 -1.26
C ARG A 296 10.74 -2.62 -1.41
N ARG A 297 11.11 -3.90 -1.40
CA ARG A 297 12.51 -4.37 -1.44
C ARG A 297 13.17 -4.18 -2.81
N PHE A 298 12.42 -4.38 -3.90
CA PHE A 298 12.97 -4.35 -5.26
C PHE A 298 12.63 -3.08 -6.04
N HIS A 299 11.92 -2.13 -5.41
CA HIS A 299 11.63 -0.85 -6.02
C HIS A 299 12.94 -0.12 -6.35
N PRO A 300 13.12 0.37 -7.60
CA PRO A 300 14.30 1.13 -7.95
C PRO A 300 14.46 2.36 -7.04
N ASP A 301 15.67 2.58 -6.54
CA ASP A 301 15.96 3.79 -5.80
C ASP A 301 16.08 4.97 -6.78
N THR A 302 15.37 6.06 -6.49
CA THR A 302 15.28 7.25 -7.33
C THR A 302 15.84 8.46 -6.61
N HIS A 303 16.19 9.50 -7.38
CA HIS A 303 16.67 10.75 -6.78
C HIS A 303 15.64 11.35 -5.80
N GLU A 304 14.36 11.31 -6.18
CA GLU A 304 13.23 11.77 -5.37
C GLU A 304 12.39 10.58 -4.89
N TRP A 305 11.97 10.62 -3.62
CA TRP A 305 11.08 9.68 -2.94
C TRP A 305 9.65 10.19 -3.06
N ASP A 306 9.01 9.81 -4.17
CA ASP A 306 7.65 10.22 -4.50
C ASP A 306 6.64 9.60 -3.53
N GLY A 307 5.74 10.42 -2.97
CA GLY A 307 4.69 9.94 -2.09
C GLY A 307 3.74 8.95 -2.77
N SER A 308 3.57 9.01 -4.10
CA SER A 308 2.70 8.06 -4.82
C SER A 308 3.15 6.61 -4.68
N GLU A 309 4.44 6.37 -4.38
CA GLU A 309 5.04 5.04 -4.28
C GLU A 309 4.31 4.16 -3.25
N LEU A 310 3.74 4.74 -2.19
CA LEU A 310 2.95 3.98 -1.22
C LEU A 310 1.63 3.47 -1.83
N THR A 311 0.93 4.32 -2.56
CA THR A 311 -0.32 3.94 -3.24
C THR A 311 -0.04 2.94 -4.35
N ASP A 312 1.03 3.13 -5.12
CA ASP A 312 1.45 2.20 -6.17
C ASP A 312 1.69 0.79 -5.61
N ARG A 313 2.32 0.69 -4.43
CA ARG A 313 2.48 -0.60 -3.73
C ARG A 313 1.15 -1.22 -3.32
N TYR A 314 0.20 -0.43 -2.82
CA TYR A 314 -1.13 -0.94 -2.47
C TYR A 314 -1.91 -1.42 -3.69
N LEU A 315 -1.82 -0.71 -4.81
CA LEU A 315 -2.44 -1.12 -6.07
C LEU A 315 -1.77 -2.39 -6.64
N ALA A 316 -0.44 -2.52 -6.51
CA ALA A 316 0.29 -3.71 -6.93
C ALA A 316 -0.18 -4.98 -6.19
N CYS A 317 -0.67 -4.88 -4.95
CA CYS A 317 -1.24 -6.03 -4.22
C CYS A 317 -2.44 -6.66 -4.92
N LEU A 318 -3.16 -5.90 -5.76
CA LEU A 318 -4.25 -6.44 -6.59
C LEU A 318 -3.75 -7.46 -7.62
N ALA A 319 -2.45 -7.52 -7.90
CA ALA A 319 -1.86 -8.51 -8.82
C ALA A 319 -2.00 -9.96 -8.33
N ALA A 320 -2.27 -10.21 -7.05
CA ALA A 320 -2.66 -11.54 -6.60
C ALA A 320 -4.04 -11.96 -7.14
N TYR A 321 -4.91 -11.00 -7.44
CA TYR A 321 -6.33 -11.21 -7.63
C TYR A 321 -6.84 -10.88 -9.03
N ALA A 322 -6.28 -9.86 -9.68
CA ALA A 322 -6.60 -9.50 -11.05
C ALA A 322 -5.80 -10.34 -12.04
N ASP A 323 -6.44 -10.81 -13.11
CA ASP A 323 -5.76 -11.60 -14.16
C ASP A 323 -4.60 -10.85 -14.80
N VAL A 324 -4.79 -9.54 -15.04
CA VAL A 324 -3.77 -8.62 -15.56
C VAL A 324 -3.81 -7.32 -14.77
N THR A 325 -2.67 -6.91 -14.23
CA THR A 325 -2.49 -5.66 -13.49
C THR A 325 -1.55 -4.73 -14.27
N TYR A 326 -2.10 -3.65 -14.80
CA TYR A 326 -1.30 -2.58 -15.41
C TYR A 326 -0.80 -1.61 -14.36
N VAL A 327 0.51 -1.38 -14.35
CA VAL A 327 1.22 -0.49 -13.42
C VAL A 327 2.18 0.43 -14.18
N ASP A 328 2.69 1.44 -13.48
CA ASP A 328 3.70 2.33 -14.02
C ASP A 328 5.05 1.60 -14.26
N LYS A 329 5.97 2.26 -14.98
CA LYS A 329 7.26 1.68 -15.36
C LYS A 329 8.10 1.22 -14.14
N ARG A 330 8.13 1.99 -13.05
CA ARG A 330 8.93 1.71 -11.85
C ARG A 330 8.38 0.50 -11.11
N THR A 331 7.07 0.49 -10.88
CA THR A 331 6.38 -0.63 -10.24
C THR A 331 6.50 -1.91 -11.07
N TYR A 332 6.44 -1.81 -12.41
CA TYR A 332 6.66 -2.96 -13.29
C TYR A 332 8.07 -3.55 -13.14
N GLU A 333 9.12 -2.72 -13.13
CA GLU A 333 10.49 -3.22 -12.96
C GLU A 333 10.69 -3.85 -11.57
N ALA A 334 10.06 -3.30 -10.52
CA ALA A 334 10.04 -3.89 -9.19
C ALA A 334 9.38 -5.28 -9.20
N CYS A 335 8.20 -5.41 -9.82
CA CYS A 335 7.50 -6.69 -10.01
C CYS A 335 8.34 -7.70 -10.81
N ARG A 336 9.03 -7.24 -11.86
CA ARG A 336 9.90 -8.10 -12.68
C ARG A 336 11.08 -8.64 -11.87
N LEU A 337 11.75 -7.80 -11.10
CA LEU A 337 12.84 -8.22 -10.21
C LEU A 337 12.35 -9.12 -9.08
N ALA A 338 11.19 -8.81 -8.48
CA ALA A 338 10.54 -9.61 -7.47
C ALA A 338 10.23 -11.03 -7.97
N ARG A 339 9.64 -11.15 -9.17
CA ARG A 339 9.34 -12.43 -9.81
C ARG A 339 10.60 -13.27 -10.08
N GLN A 340 11.73 -12.64 -10.39
CA GLN A 340 13.00 -13.34 -10.61
C GLN A 340 13.67 -13.82 -9.30
N LYS A 341 13.44 -13.11 -8.20
CA LYS A 341 14.17 -13.31 -6.93
C LYS A 341 13.33 -13.96 -5.82
N SER A 342 12.02 -14.12 -6.02
CA SER A 342 11.11 -14.71 -5.04
C SER A 342 10.14 -15.67 -5.72
N GLU A 343 10.30 -16.96 -5.45
CA GLU A 343 9.39 -18.01 -5.93
C GLU A 343 7.97 -17.80 -5.41
N THR A 344 7.83 -17.41 -4.14
CA THR A 344 6.53 -17.10 -3.53
C THR A 344 5.83 -15.96 -4.25
N PHE A 345 6.55 -14.88 -4.61
CA PHE A 345 5.99 -13.80 -5.41
C PHE A 345 5.55 -14.30 -6.79
N ALA A 346 6.40 -15.08 -7.45
CA ALA A 346 6.13 -15.60 -8.79
C ALA A 346 4.88 -16.50 -8.84
N ALA A 347 4.65 -17.29 -7.78
CA ALA A 347 3.49 -18.17 -7.65
C ALA A 347 2.19 -17.41 -7.31
N LEU A 348 2.28 -16.26 -6.62
CA LEU A 348 1.11 -15.50 -6.17
C LEU A 348 0.64 -14.47 -7.18
N ALA A 349 1.57 -13.63 -7.66
CA ALA A 349 1.26 -12.56 -8.57
C ALA A 349 0.87 -13.15 -9.94
N ARG A 350 -0.29 -12.77 -10.45
CA ARG A 350 -0.73 -13.03 -11.82
C ARG A 350 0.03 -12.10 -12.78
N HIS A 351 -0.54 -11.78 -13.94
CA HIS A 351 0.16 -10.96 -14.92
C HIS A 351 0.26 -9.52 -14.46
N VAL A 352 1.47 -8.97 -14.54
CA VAL A 352 1.74 -7.56 -14.31
C VAL A 352 2.33 -7.02 -15.60
N GLU A 353 1.73 -5.97 -16.12
CA GLU A 353 2.09 -5.36 -17.40
C GLU A 353 2.28 -3.85 -17.24
N LYS A 354 2.93 -3.24 -18.24
CA LYS A 354 3.02 -1.78 -18.35
C LYS A 354 2.49 -1.34 -19.71
N ALA A 355 1.80 -0.21 -19.72
CA ALA A 355 1.32 0.43 -20.94
C ALA A 355 1.63 1.92 -20.87
N GLY A 356 2.30 2.45 -21.91
CA GLY A 356 2.60 3.87 -22.00
C GLY A 356 1.39 4.75 -22.31
N SER A 357 0.33 4.15 -22.86
CA SER A 357 -0.98 4.76 -23.10
C SER A 357 -2.07 3.71 -22.88
N TYR A 358 -3.24 4.15 -22.46
CA TYR A 358 -4.41 3.28 -22.28
C TYR A 358 -4.84 2.62 -23.60
N GLU A 359 -4.56 3.25 -24.75
CA GLU A 359 -4.94 2.77 -26.08
C GLU A 359 -4.33 1.40 -26.43
N ALA A 360 -3.15 1.07 -25.87
CA ALA A 360 -2.47 -0.19 -26.14
C ALA A 360 -3.07 -1.37 -25.35
N ILE A 361 -3.80 -1.09 -24.27
CA ILE A 361 -4.24 -2.10 -23.29
C ILE A 361 -5.19 -3.13 -23.91
N PRO A 362 -6.23 -2.77 -24.68
CA PRO A 362 -7.15 -3.76 -25.25
C PRO A 362 -6.44 -4.75 -26.17
N GLY A 363 -5.48 -4.28 -26.99
CA GLY A 363 -4.67 -5.13 -27.86
C GLY A 363 -3.77 -6.09 -27.07
N GLN A 364 -3.16 -5.62 -25.98
CA GLN A 364 -2.36 -6.44 -25.08
C GLN A 364 -3.21 -7.51 -24.38
N LEU A 365 -4.42 -7.15 -23.91
CA LEU A 365 -5.37 -8.08 -23.31
C LEU A 365 -5.85 -9.15 -24.31
N ALA A 366 -6.26 -8.73 -25.52
CA ALA A 366 -6.71 -9.65 -26.57
C ALA A 366 -5.61 -10.67 -26.92
N ALA A 367 -4.37 -10.21 -27.11
CA ALA A 367 -3.23 -11.09 -27.37
C ALA A 367 -2.99 -12.07 -26.20
N ARG A 368 -3.14 -11.61 -24.96
CA ARG A 368 -2.93 -12.43 -23.76
C ARG A 368 -4.00 -13.52 -23.62
N PHE A 369 -5.27 -13.16 -23.78
CA PHE A 369 -6.37 -14.12 -23.67
C PHE A 369 -6.36 -15.12 -24.82
N ALA A 370 -5.94 -14.70 -26.03
CA ALA A 370 -5.70 -15.63 -27.13
C ALA A 370 -4.60 -16.66 -26.81
N GLN A 371 -3.49 -16.23 -26.21
CA GLN A 371 -2.43 -17.15 -25.77
C GLN A 371 -2.93 -18.13 -24.70
N ALA A 372 -3.67 -17.64 -23.70
CA ALA A 372 -4.22 -18.48 -22.64
C ALA A 372 -5.22 -19.53 -23.16
N ALA A 373 -5.95 -19.25 -24.24
CA ALA A 373 -6.84 -20.23 -24.86
C ALA A 373 -6.09 -21.35 -25.61
N THR A 374 -4.80 -21.16 -25.92
CA THR A 374 -3.97 -22.13 -26.67
C THR A 374 -3.04 -22.97 -25.79
N THR A 375 -2.93 -22.64 -24.51
CA THR A 375 -2.10 -23.32 -23.50
C THR A 375 -2.98 -24.02 -22.49
#